data_AF-H2TYY9-F1
#
_entry.id   AF-H2TYY9-F1
#
_cell.length_a   1.000
_cell.length_b   1.000
_cell.length_c   1.000
_cell.angle_alpha   90.00
_cell.angle_beta   90.00
_cell.angle_gamma   90.00
#
_symmetry.space_group_name_H-M   'P 1'
#
loop_
_entity.id
_entity.type
_entity.pdbx_description
1 polymer ?
#
loop_
_entity_poly.entity_id
_entity_poly.type
_entity_poly.pdbx_seq_one_letter_code
_entity_poly.pdbx_strand_id
1 'polypeptide(L)'
;CPRTTRRGRPSPRPLCPKFLHTNSTSHTWPFSAIAELIDNAYDPDVNASHFWIDKTVIQGHDCLILRDNGNGLTHESMHKMLSFGYSDKTTLKGKEPIGIYGNGFKSGSMRLGSDAIVFSKSRNARCVGLLSQTYLEKIKAEQIIVPIVCFEGGNNNNHILYMLDQ
;
A
#
# COMPACT_ATOMS: atom_id res chain seq x y z
N CYS A 1 -5.01 1.15 23.66
CA CYS A 1 -5.43 1.62 25.00
C CYS A 1 -5.17 3.12 25.11
N PRO A 2 -6.09 3.97 25.61
CA PRO A 2 -5.84 5.40 25.62
C PRO A 2 -4.92 5.81 26.77
N ARG A 3 -3.87 6.58 26.45
CA ARG A 3 -3.15 7.46 27.39
C ARG A 3 -3.19 8.88 26.82
N THR A 4 -3.66 9.82 27.62
CA THR A 4 -3.66 11.26 27.32
C THR A 4 -2.32 11.87 27.71
N THR A 5 -1.61 12.47 26.75
CA THR A 5 -0.42 13.30 27.05
C THR A 5 -0.81 14.76 27.27
N ARG A 6 -0.06 15.41 28.16
CA ARG A 6 -0.38 16.63 28.92
C ARG A 6 -0.35 17.96 28.14
N ARG A 7 -0.49 17.98 26.81
CA ARG A 7 -0.53 19.23 26.01
C ARG A 7 -1.55 19.09 24.89
N GLY A 8 -2.59 19.93 24.91
CA GLY A 8 -3.80 19.86 24.09
C GLY A 8 -3.65 20.10 22.59
N ARG A 9 -2.69 19.42 21.93
CA ARG A 9 -2.70 19.20 20.49
C ARG A 9 -3.04 17.72 20.29
N PRO A 10 -4.08 17.35 19.53
CA PRO A 10 -4.30 15.94 19.20
C PRO A 10 -3.06 15.47 18.43
N SER A 11 -2.25 14.60 19.03
CA SER A 11 -1.34 13.78 18.25
C SER A 11 -2.21 12.94 17.31
N PRO A 12 -1.81 12.70 16.05
CA PRO A 12 -2.50 11.71 15.23
C PRO A 12 -2.63 10.43 16.06
N ARG A 13 -3.85 9.92 16.19
CA ARG A 13 -4.10 8.73 16.99
C ARG A 13 -3.43 7.58 16.23
N PRO A 14 -2.45 6.87 16.83
CA PRO A 14 -1.79 5.76 16.15
C PRO A 14 -2.82 4.72 15.75
N LEU A 15 -2.68 4.19 14.54
CA LEU A 15 -3.67 3.28 13.97
C LEU A 15 -3.43 1.87 14.52
N CYS A 16 -4.44 1.33 15.18
CA CYS A 16 -4.39 -0.05 15.66
C CYS A 16 -4.38 -1.03 14.48
N PRO A 17 -3.60 -2.11 14.49
CA PRO A 17 -3.60 -3.12 13.42
C PRO A 17 -4.98 -3.67 13.05
N LYS A 18 -5.93 -3.74 14.00
CA LYS A 18 -7.32 -4.13 13.74
C LYS A 18 -8.02 -3.23 12.73
N PHE A 19 -7.53 -2.01 12.54
CA PHE A 19 -8.02 -1.08 11.54
C PHE A 19 -7.87 -1.64 10.11
N LEU A 20 -6.85 -2.46 9.81
CA LEU A 20 -6.71 -3.09 8.49
C LEU A 20 -7.94 -3.92 8.13
N HIS A 21 -8.44 -4.71 9.09
CA HIS A 21 -9.65 -5.48 8.92
C HIS A 21 -10.89 -4.58 8.80
N THR A 22 -11.06 -3.59 9.69
CA THR A 22 -12.18 -2.65 9.60
C THR A 22 -12.20 -1.91 8.27
N ASN A 23 -11.04 -1.49 7.77
CA ASN A 23 -10.89 -0.81 6.50
C ASN A 23 -11.26 -1.68 5.29
N SER A 24 -11.10 -3.00 5.39
CA SER A 24 -11.51 -3.94 4.34
C SER A 24 -13.03 -4.05 4.16
N THR A 25 -13.81 -3.76 5.21
CA THR A 25 -15.27 -3.90 5.18
C THR A 25 -15.99 -2.84 4.35
N SER A 26 -15.27 -1.85 3.82
CA SER A 26 -15.81 -0.90 2.83
C SER A 26 -16.26 -1.61 1.54
N HIS A 27 -15.66 -2.75 1.22
CA HIS A 27 -16.00 -3.54 0.05
C HIS A 27 -16.90 -4.72 0.41
N THR A 28 -18.15 -4.67 -0.04
CA THR A 28 -19.09 -5.79 0.10
C THR A 28 -18.78 -6.92 -0.89
N TRP A 29 -18.20 -6.59 -2.06
CA TRP A 29 -17.92 -7.53 -3.15
C TRP A 29 -16.42 -7.61 -3.46
N PRO A 30 -15.82 -8.80 -3.64
CA PRO A 30 -14.40 -8.93 -3.99
C PRO A 30 -14.02 -8.22 -5.30
N PHE A 31 -14.93 -8.16 -6.27
CA PHE A 31 -14.65 -7.46 -7.53
C PHE A 31 -14.57 -5.94 -7.38
N SER A 32 -15.24 -5.33 -6.40
CA SER A 32 -15.04 -3.89 -6.15
C SER A 32 -13.68 -3.60 -5.54
N ALA A 33 -13.13 -4.52 -4.74
CA ALA A 33 -11.76 -4.44 -4.26
C ALA A 33 -10.73 -4.61 -5.39
N ILE A 34 -11.01 -5.46 -6.38
CA ILE A 34 -10.17 -5.59 -7.58
C ILE A 34 -10.26 -4.33 -8.45
N ALA A 35 -11.46 -3.74 -8.60
CA ALA A 35 -11.65 -2.52 -9.38
C ALA A 35 -10.79 -1.36 -8.85
N GLU A 36 -10.71 -1.15 -7.53
CA GLU A 36 -9.80 -0.15 -6.93
C GLU A 36 -8.34 -0.34 -7.34
N LEU A 37 -7.89 -1.59 -7.50
CA LEU A 37 -6.51 -1.89 -7.87
C LEU A 37 -6.27 -1.66 -9.37
N ILE A 38 -7.29 -1.89 -10.20
CA ILE A 38 -7.28 -1.54 -11.63
C ILE A 38 -7.26 -0.02 -11.80
N ASP A 39 -8.09 0.71 -11.05
CA ASP A 39 -8.17 2.18 -11.09
C ASP A 39 -6.82 2.81 -10.75
N ASN A 40 -6.12 2.29 -9.73
CA ASN A 40 -4.78 2.75 -9.38
C ASN A 40 -3.75 2.54 -10.51
N ALA A 41 -3.86 1.46 -11.30
CA ALA A 41 -2.97 1.24 -12.43
C ALA A 41 -3.28 2.15 -13.62
N TYR A 42 -4.55 2.48 -13.82
CA TYR A 42 -5.02 3.36 -14.89
C TYR A 42 -4.74 4.85 -14.60
N ASP A 43 -4.65 5.24 -13.32
CA ASP A 43 -4.46 6.63 -12.92
C ASP A 43 -3.25 7.28 -13.62
N PRO A 44 -3.31 8.60 -13.95
CA PRO A 44 -2.32 9.24 -14.82
C PRO A 44 -0.87 9.24 -14.33
N ASP A 45 -0.65 9.08 -13.02
CA ASP A 45 0.66 8.97 -12.39
C ASP A 45 1.29 7.58 -12.65
N VAL A 46 0.48 6.52 -12.66
CA VAL A 46 0.92 5.16 -12.99
C VAL A 46 0.89 4.93 -14.50
N ASN A 47 -0.20 5.31 -15.17
CA ASN A 47 -0.38 5.31 -16.63
C ASN A 47 -0.03 3.95 -17.27
N ALA A 48 -0.49 2.86 -16.66
CA ALA A 48 -0.33 1.53 -17.23
C ALA A 48 -1.17 1.36 -18.50
N SER A 49 -0.64 0.64 -19.48
CA SER A 49 -1.38 0.26 -20.69
C SER A 49 -2.01 -1.11 -20.57
N HIS A 50 -1.48 -1.95 -19.67
CA HIS A 50 -1.93 -3.31 -19.46
C HIS A 50 -1.98 -3.62 -17.96
N PHE A 51 -2.97 -4.41 -17.59
CA PHE A 51 -3.16 -4.92 -16.24
C PHE A 51 -3.44 -6.42 -16.34
N TRP A 52 -2.72 -7.23 -15.57
CA TRP A 52 -2.84 -8.68 -15.54
C TRP A 52 -3.30 -9.13 -14.16
N ILE A 53 -4.22 -10.07 -14.16
CA ILE A 53 -4.73 -10.76 -12.97
C ILE A 53 -4.41 -12.23 -13.14
N ASP A 54 -3.68 -12.79 -12.19
CA ASP A 54 -3.28 -14.19 -12.21
C ASP A 54 -3.45 -14.82 -10.82
N LYS A 55 -3.51 -16.15 -10.77
CA LYS A 55 -3.55 -16.93 -9.55
C LYS A 55 -2.42 -17.94 -9.58
N THR A 56 -1.61 -17.96 -8.53
CA THR A 56 -0.50 -18.90 -8.38
C THR A 56 -0.48 -19.51 -6.98
N VAL A 57 0.45 -20.43 -6.74
CA VAL A 57 0.73 -20.99 -5.42
C VAL A 57 2.18 -20.70 -5.07
N ILE A 58 2.43 -19.97 -3.99
CA ILE A 58 3.77 -19.64 -3.51
C ILE A 58 3.92 -20.24 -2.11
N GLN A 59 4.93 -21.09 -1.93
CA GLN A 59 5.17 -21.79 -0.65
C GLN A 59 3.92 -22.48 -0.09
N GLY A 60 3.11 -23.09 -0.96
CA GLY A 60 1.88 -23.78 -0.58
C GLY A 60 0.67 -22.88 -0.28
N HIS A 61 0.78 -21.55 -0.46
CA HIS A 61 -0.31 -20.61 -0.26
C HIS A 61 -0.85 -20.12 -1.62
N ASP A 62 -2.17 -20.13 -1.79
CA ASP A 62 -2.81 -19.50 -2.94
C ASP A 62 -2.56 -17.98 -2.91
N CYS A 63 -2.11 -17.43 -4.03
CA CYS A 63 -1.76 -16.02 -4.17
C CYS A 63 -2.44 -15.44 -5.40
N LEU A 64 -3.18 -14.33 -5.21
CA LEU A 64 -3.67 -13.48 -6.29
C LEU A 64 -2.53 -12.51 -6.68
N ILE A 65 -2.16 -12.51 -7.95
CA ILE A 65 -1.13 -11.64 -8.50
C ILE A 65 -1.81 -10.58 -9.37
N LEU A 66 -1.58 -9.32 -9.00
CA LEU A 66 -2.04 -8.15 -9.73
C LEU A 66 -0.82 -7.40 -10.23
N ARG A 67 -0.71 -7.25 -11.54
CA ARG A 67 0.47 -6.67 -12.17
C ARG A 67 0.06 -5.65 -13.22
N ASP A 68 0.72 -4.52 -13.23
CA ASP A 68 0.64 -3.52 -14.28
C ASP A 68 2.02 -3.27 -14.90
N ASN A 69 2.05 -2.52 -16.02
CA ASN A 69 3.28 -2.08 -16.68
C ASN A 69 3.46 -0.55 -16.63
N GLY A 70 2.90 0.10 -15.61
CA GLY A 70 2.98 1.53 -15.43
C GLY A 70 4.35 2.02 -14.96
N ASN A 71 4.39 3.28 -14.54
CA ASN A 71 5.60 4.01 -14.18
C ASN A 71 6.27 3.51 -12.88
N GLY A 72 5.56 2.71 -12.09
CA GLY A 72 6.01 2.21 -10.80
C GLY A 72 6.15 3.30 -9.74
N LEU A 73 6.68 2.91 -8.58
CA LEU A 73 6.75 3.74 -7.37
C LEU A 73 8.20 4.08 -7.02
N THR A 74 8.42 5.32 -6.59
CA THR A 74 9.59 5.74 -5.79
C THR A 74 9.41 5.32 -4.33
N HIS A 75 10.47 5.40 -3.52
CA HIS A 75 10.38 5.16 -2.07
C HIS A 75 9.30 6.02 -1.41
N GLU A 76 9.27 7.32 -1.70
CA GLU A 76 8.28 8.25 -1.13
C GLU A 76 6.85 7.89 -1.55
N SER A 77 6.62 7.57 -2.83
CA SER A 77 5.28 7.18 -3.29
C SER A 77 4.83 5.83 -2.74
N MET A 78 5.75 4.87 -2.56
CA MET A 78 5.46 3.58 -1.89
C MET A 78 5.07 3.82 -0.44
N HIS A 79 5.82 4.67 0.27
CA HIS A 79 5.51 5.07 1.63
C HIS A 79 4.10 5.67 1.69
N LYS A 80 3.80 6.70 0.88
CA LYS A 80 2.46 7.31 0.84
C LYS A 80 1.37 6.30 0.47
N MET A 81 1.63 5.40 -0.48
CA MET A 81 0.68 4.36 -0.91
C MET A 81 0.36 3.37 0.21
N LEU A 82 1.31 3.07 1.10
CA LEU A 82 1.09 2.17 2.24
C LEU A 82 0.70 2.93 3.52
N SER A 83 0.84 4.26 3.53
CA SER A 83 0.46 5.10 4.65
C SER A 83 -0.99 5.57 4.65
N PHE A 84 -1.65 5.49 5.80
CA PHE A 84 -2.99 6.01 5.97
C PHE A 84 -2.98 7.55 6.06
N GLY A 85 -3.99 8.21 5.48
CA GLY A 85 -4.13 9.66 5.55
C GLY A 85 -3.29 10.48 4.57
N TYR A 86 -2.58 9.84 3.63
CA TYR A 86 -1.88 10.51 2.54
C TYR A 86 -2.63 10.36 1.21
N SER A 87 -2.93 11.48 0.54
CA SER A 87 -3.48 11.51 -0.83
C SER A 87 -3.03 12.79 -1.52
N ASP A 88 -1.97 12.69 -2.34
CA ASP A 88 -1.44 13.81 -3.14
C ASP A 88 -1.82 13.66 -4.63
N LYS A 89 -2.95 13.01 -4.94
CA LYS A 89 -3.38 12.81 -6.33
C LYS A 89 -4.03 14.11 -6.83
N THR A 90 -3.30 14.81 -7.69
CA THR A 90 -3.71 16.03 -8.38
C THR A 90 -3.91 15.75 -9.86
N THR A 91 -4.75 16.53 -10.53
CA THR A 91 -5.00 16.42 -11.97
C THR A 91 -3.69 16.53 -12.76
N LEU A 92 -3.29 15.46 -13.43
CA LEU A 92 -2.12 15.44 -14.30
C LEU A 92 -2.56 15.41 -15.76
N LYS A 93 -2.10 16.40 -16.55
CA LYS A 93 -2.38 16.50 -18.00
C LYS A 93 -3.87 16.49 -18.36
N GLY A 94 -4.72 17.09 -17.53
CA GLY A 94 -6.17 17.19 -17.77
C GLY A 94 -6.96 15.89 -17.57
N LYS A 95 -6.33 14.83 -17.05
CA LYS A 95 -7.02 13.62 -16.60
C LYS A 95 -7.18 13.66 -15.07
N GLU A 96 -8.41 13.55 -14.63
CA GLU A 96 -8.74 13.42 -13.20
C GLU A 96 -8.39 12.01 -12.70
N PRO A 97 -7.66 11.87 -11.58
CA PRO A 97 -7.40 10.57 -10.97
C PRO A 97 -8.69 10.01 -10.36
N ILE A 98 -8.88 8.70 -10.47
CA ILE A 98 -10.01 7.97 -9.88
C ILE A 98 -9.80 7.83 -8.37
N GLY A 99 -8.57 7.53 -7.94
CA GLY A 99 -8.25 7.28 -6.52
C GLY A 99 -8.03 8.56 -5.70
N ILE A 100 -9.09 9.23 -5.24
CA ILE A 100 -8.96 10.52 -4.54
C ILE A 100 -8.67 10.36 -3.02
N TYR A 101 -9.01 9.21 -2.44
CA TYR A 101 -8.97 8.99 -0.99
C TYR A 101 -7.68 8.33 -0.47
N GLY A 102 -6.80 7.89 -1.36
CA GLY A 102 -5.56 7.20 -1.00
C GLY A 102 -5.77 5.93 -0.16
N ASN A 103 -6.98 5.37 -0.18
CA ASN A 103 -7.35 4.20 0.62
C ASN A 103 -7.58 2.93 -0.22
N GLY A 104 -7.82 3.07 -1.54
CA GLY A 104 -8.22 1.97 -2.42
C GLY A 104 -7.29 0.76 -2.37
N PHE A 105 -5.97 0.97 -2.40
CA PHE A 105 -5.02 -0.13 -2.24
C PHE A 105 -5.17 -0.82 -0.88
N LYS A 106 -5.27 -0.08 0.22
CA LYS A 106 -5.32 -0.64 1.58
C LYS A 106 -6.63 -1.40 1.81
N SER A 107 -7.78 -0.80 1.47
CA SER A 107 -9.08 -1.44 1.64
C SER A 107 -9.25 -2.62 0.68
N GLY A 108 -8.86 -2.46 -0.58
CA GLY A 108 -8.97 -3.49 -1.61
C GLY A 108 -8.08 -4.70 -1.31
N SER A 109 -6.79 -4.48 -1.02
CA SER A 109 -5.88 -5.58 -0.69
C SER A 109 -6.31 -6.34 0.57
N MET A 110 -6.67 -5.64 1.65
CA MET A 110 -7.13 -6.27 2.90
C MET A 110 -8.49 -6.96 2.77
N ARG A 111 -9.28 -6.63 1.73
CA ARG A 111 -10.52 -7.37 1.40
C ARG A 111 -10.24 -8.70 0.71
N LEU A 112 -9.19 -8.74 -0.11
CA LEU A 112 -8.81 -9.88 -0.95
C LEU A 112 -7.93 -10.89 -0.21
N GLY A 113 -7.13 -10.43 0.77
CA GLY A 113 -6.29 -11.29 1.59
C GLY A 113 -5.82 -10.61 2.87
N SER A 114 -5.35 -11.40 3.83
CA SER A 114 -4.83 -10.88 5.11
C SER A 114 -3.49 -10.15 4.95
N ASP A 115 -2.74 -10.48 3.90
CA ASP A 115 -1.39 -10.03 3.67
C ASP A 115 -1.20 -9.62 2.20
N ALA A 116 -0.50 -8.51 1.98
CA ALA A 116 -0.18 -7.99 0.65
C ALA A 116 1.30 -7.59 0.58
N ILE A 117 1.96 -8.04 -0.50
CA ILE A 117 3.33 -7.65 -0.84
C ILE A 117 3.28 -6.87 -2.14
N VAL A 118 3.89 -5.68 -2.13
CA VAL A 118 3.95 -4.81 -3.30
C VAL A 118 5.38 -4.80 -3.81
N PHE A 119 5.57 -5.26 -5.03
CA PHE A 119 6.81 -5.07 -5.77
C PHE A 119 6.59 -3.94 -6.77
N SER A 120 7.45 -2.93 -6.75
CA SER A 120 7.37 -1.84 -7.71
C SER A 120 8.74 -1.41 -8.20
N LYS A 121 8.83 -1.10 -9.49
CA LYS A 121 10.03 -0.61 -10.14
C LYS A 121 9.70 0.65 -10.90
N SER A 122 10.24 1.77 -10.46
CA SER A 122 10.26 3.02 -11.20
C SER A 122 11.59 3.21 -11.93
N ARG A 123 11.73 4.32 -12.64
CA ARG A 123 12.98 4.70 -13.31
C ARG A 123 14.18 4.71 -12.37
N ASN A 124 13.97 5.15 -11.13
CA ASN A 124 15.05 5.45 -10.18
C ASN A 124 15.05 4.55 -8.94
N ALA A 125 14.01 3.74 -8.71
CA ALA A 125 13.91 2.90 -7.52
C ALA A 125 13.30 1.53 -7.82
N ARG A 126 13.71 0.53 -7.05
CA ARG A 126 13.03 -0.77 -6.92
C ARG A 126 12.64 -0.91 -5.47
N CYS A 127 11.36 -1.04 -5.17
CA CYS A 127 10.86 -1.09 -3.80
C CYS A 127 9.99 -2.32 -3.57
N VAL A 128 10.09 -2.86 -2.36
CA VAL A 128 9.23 -3.90 -1.83
C VAL A 128 8.57 -3.37 -0.57
N GLY A 129 7.26 -3.41 -0.50
CA GLY A 129 6.49 -3.02 0.68
C GLY A 129 5.60 -4.16 1.17
N LEU A 130 5.42 -4.27 2.49
CA LEU A 130 4.59 -5.28 3.13
C LEU A 130 3.47 -4.63 3.94
N LEU A 131 2.23 -4.97 3.63
CA LEU A 131 1.05 -4.65 4.45
C LEU A 131 0.42 -5.98 4.89
N SER A 132 0.62 -6.36 6.15
CA SER A 132 0.32 -7.72 6.60
C SER A 132 -0.30 -7.75 8.00
N GLN A 133 -1.53 -8.27 8.09
CA GLN A 133 -2.19 -8.54 9.37
C GLN A 133 -1.44 -9.63 10.13
N THR A 134 -1.04 -10.70 9.43
CA THR A 134 -0.31 -11.83 10.01
C THR A 134 1.00 -11.40 10.67
N TYR A 135 1.77 -10.53 10.00
CA TYR A 135 3.01 -9.96 10.53
C TYR A 135 2.76 -9.16 11.80
N LEU A 136 1.80 -8.22 11.77
CA LEU A 136 1.49 -7.35 12.90
C LEU A 136 0.99 -8.13 14.12
N GLU A 137 0.16 -9.14 13.90
CA GLU A 137 -0.30 -10.06 14.96
C GLU A 137 0.85 -10.84 15.57
N LYS A 138 1.75 -11.38 14.73
CA LYS A 138 2.87 -12.21 15.17
C LYS A 138 3.87 -11.43 16.02
N ILE A 139 4.12 -10.15 15.71
CA ILE A 139 4.97 -9.28 16.51
C ILE A 139 4.23 -8.58 17.66
N LYS A 140 2.92 -8.81 17.79
CA LYS A 140 2.03 -8.13 18.77
C LYS A 140 2.13 -6.61 18.69
N ALA A 141 2.14 -6.07 17.47
CA ALA A 141 2.25 -4.64 17.25
C ALA A 141 1.07 -3.90 17.87
N GLU A 142 1.34 -2.78 18.54
CA GLU A 142 0.29 -1.88 19.03
C GLU A 142 -0.18 -0.88 17.95
N GLN A 143 0.63 -0.72 16.90
CA GLN A 143 0.46 0.23 15.79
C GLN A 143 0.70 -0.47 14.46
N ILE A 144 0.24 0.11 13.36
CA ILE A 144 0.50 -0.44 12.02
C ILE A 144 1.96 -0.15 11.67
N ILE A 145 2.72 -1.23 11.46
CA ILE A 145 4.11 -1.18 11.00
C ILE A 145 4.18 -1.69 9.56
N VAL A 146 4.75 -0.88 8.67
CA VAL A 146 4.90 -1.22 7.25
C VAL A 146 6.38 -1.33 6.89
N PRO A 147 6.92 -2.54 6.76
CA PRO A 147 8.27 -2.74 6.24
C PRO A 147 8.37 -2.32 4.78
N ILE A 148 9.35 -1.47 4.45
CA ILE A 148 9.68 -1.07 3.08
C ILE A 148 11.19 -1.22 2.86
N VAL A 149 11.55 -1.92 1.79
CA VAL A 149 12.94 -2.01 1.31
C VAL A 149 13.02 -1.38 -0.07
N CYS A 150 13.94 -0.44 -0.27
CA CYS A 150 14.15 0.19 -1.57
C CYS A 150 15.63 0.13 -2.00
N PHE A 151 15.83 0.02 -3.32
CA PHE A 151 17.12 0.05 -3.99
C PHE A 151 17.10 1.17 -5.02
N GLU A 152 18.00 2.14 -4.90
CA GLU A 152 18.12 3.23 -5.86
C GLU A 152 18.96 2.84 -7.09
N GLY A 153 18.56 3.34 -8.26
CA GLY A 153 19.24 3.11 -9.53
C GLY A 153 20.44 4.05 -9.72
N GLY A 154 21.51 3.84 -8.95
CA GLY A 154 22.82 4.48 -9.13
C GLY A 154 23.92 3.52 -8.67
N ASN A 155 25.19 3.77 -9.08
CA ASN A 155 26.36 2.90 -8.80
C ASN A 155 26.67 2.63 -7.30
N ASN A 156 25.83 3.08 -6.37
CA ASN A 156 25.96 2.80 -4.95
C ASN A 156 24.89 1.80 -4.54
N ASN A 157 25.30 0.57 -4.25
CA ASN A 157 24.49 -0.50 -3.67
C ASN A 157 24.13 -0.19 -2.20
N ASN A 158 23.54 0.97 -1.93
CA ASN A 158 23.07 1.31 -0.59
C ASN A 158 21.73 0.63 -0.36
N HIS A 159 21.73 -0.36 0.52
CA HIS A 159 20.53 -1.03 1.00
C HIS A 159 19.94 -0.18 2.12
N ILE A 160 18.68 0.24 1.97
CA ILE A 160 17.98 0.95 3.05
C ILE A 160 16.69 0.22 3.37
N LEU A 161 16.65 -0.36 4.57
CA LEU A 161 15.46 -0.91 5.18
C LEU A 161 14.80 0.20 6.00
N TYR A 162 13.55 0.51 5.67
CA TYR A 162 12.72 1.44 6.42
C TYR A 162 11.64 0.63 7.15
N MET A 163 11.65 0.72 8.48
CA MET A 163 10.57 0.24 9.34
C MET A 163 9.77 1.45 9.77
N LEU A 164 8.50 1.51 9.41
CA LEU A 164 7.67 2.70 9.56
C LEU A 164 6.49 2.41 10.47
N ASP A 165 6.31 3.23 11.51
CA ASP A 165 5.17 3.18 12.43
C ASP A 165 4.11 4.19 11.98
N GLN A 166 2.81 3.81 12.05
CA GLN A 166 1.66 4.63 11.62
C GLN A 166 0.56 4.80 12.69
#